data_AF-A0A8H5HV71-F1
#
_entry.id   AF-A0A8H5HV71-F1
#
_cell.length_a   1.000
_cell.length_b   1.000
_cell.length_c   1.000
_cell.angle_alpha   90.00
_cell.angle_beta   90.00
_cell.angle_gamma   90.00
#
_symmetry.space_group_name_H-M   'P 1'
#
loop_
_entity.id
_entity.type
_entity.pdbx_description
1 polymer ?
#
loop_
_entity_poly.entity_id
_entity_poly.type
_entity_poly.pdbx_seq_one_letter_code
_entity_poly.pdbx_strand_id
1 'polypeptide(L)'
;MDQELICTPFGVCEPCPADQLDKPFCQPFGNRRLMHCQNATSSPHRPKPHHKFRRIPPPQQQYQGDLNPFPVASDESSQRPPLPPPSTIGETPAWESCGRIVSQERADFYEFVACNLLFAIGAILVVYIRSRRRHVMQARQLAARIGLIRNSGG
;
A
#
# COMPACT_ATOMS: atom_id res chain seq x y z
N MET A 1 -22.59 -26.98 -17.54
CA MET A 1 -23.28 -25.68 -17.43
C MET A 1 -22.41 -24.83 -16.53
N ASP A 2 -21.47 -24.09 -17.11
CA ASP A 2 -20.51 -23.29 -16.36
C ASP A 2 -21.17 -21.95 -16.01
N GLN A 3 -21.38 -21.70 -14.72
CA GLN A 3 -21.85 -20.40 -14.24
C GLN A 3 -20.70 -19.41 -14.36
N GLU A 4 -20.80 -18.46 -15.30
CA GLU A 4 -19.83 -17.39 -15.45
C GLU A 4 -19.97 -16.41 -14.29
N LEU A 5 -18.93 -16.35 -13.44
CA LEU A 5 -18.86 -15.47 -12.27
C LEU A 5 -17.97 -14.27 -12.59
N ILE A 6 -18.42 -13.06 -12.25
CA ILE A 6 -17.64 -11.84 -12.34
C ILE A 6 -17.27 -11.42 -10.91
N CYS A 7 -15.97 -11.42 -10.60
CA CYS A 7 -15.45 -11.03 -9.30
C CYS A 7 -14.79 -9.64 -9.37
N THR A 8 -15.09 -8.78 -8.39
CA THR A 8 -14.48 -7.45 -8.27
C THR A 8 -13.89 -7.23 -6.89
N PRO A 9 -12.73 -6.55 -6.78
CA PRO A 9 -12.09 -6.28 -5.50
C PRO A 9 -12.86 -5.26 -4.69
N PHE A 10 -13.06 -5.58 -3.40
CA PHE A 10 -13.78 -4.78 -2.44
C PHE A 10 -12.90 -4.37 -1.24
N GLY A 11 -12.04 -5.27 -0.76
CA GLY A 11 -11.21 -5.04 0.42
C GLY A 11 -9.83 -4.42 0.14
N VAL A 12 -9.20 -3.91 1.20
CA VAL A 12 -7.77 -3.55 1.19
C VAL A 12 -6.89 -4.81 1.17
N CYS A 13 -5.65 -4.66 0.71
CA CYS A 13 -4.66 -5.74 0.76
C CYS A 13 -4.12 -5.88 2.19
N GLU A 14 -4.32 -7.04 2.78
CA GLU A 14 -3.91 -7.35 4.16
C GLU A 14 -3.02 -8.59 4.21
N PRO A 15 -2.17 -8.71 5.25
CA PRO A 15 -1.39 -9.93 5.47
C PRO A 15 -2.29 -11.12 5.73
N CYS A 16 -1.93 -12.26 5.17
CA CYS A 16 -2.59 -13.52 5.47
C CYS A 16 -2.28 -13.97 6.89
N PRO A 17 -3.25 -14.62 7.58
CA PRO A 17 -2.99 -15.24 8.86
C PRO A 17 -2.07 -16.46 8.68
N ALA A 18 -1.32 -16.79 9.73
CA ALA A 18 -0.23 -17.78 9.66
C ALA A 18 -0.71 -19.19 9.26
N ASP A 19 -1.94 -19.55 9.62
CA ASP A 19 -2.60 -20.82 9.31
C ASP A 19 -3.06 -20.95 7.85
N GLN A 20 -3.01 -19.86 7.07
CA GLN A 20 -3.52 -19.82 5.70
C GLN A 20 -2.46 -19.38 4.68
N LEU A 21 -1.20 -19.23 5.12
CA LEU A 21 -0.10 -18.85 4.25
C LEU A 21 0.11 -19.82 3.08
N ASP A 22 -0.25 -21.10 3.27
CA ASP A 22 -0.19 -22.16 2.25
C ASP A 22 -1.31 -22.06 1.19
N LYS A 23 -2.36 -21.27 1.45
CA LYS A 23 -3.52 -21.20 0.56
C LYS A 23 -3.20 -20.39 -0.70
N PRO A 24 -3.82 -20.75 -1.84
CA PRO A 24 -3.53 -20.11 -3.13
C PRO A 24 -3.82 -18.60 -3.13
N PHE A 25 -4.83 -18.13 -2.39
CA PHE A 25 -5.15 -16.71 -2.26
C PHE A 25 -4.12 -15.92 -1.44
N CYS A 26 -3.15 -16.58 -0.82
CA CYS A 26 -2.03 -15.94 -0.13
C CYS A 26 -0.73 -15.99 -0.92
N GLN A 27 -0.66 -16.74 -2.02
CA GLN A 27 0.57 -16.91 -2.78
C GLN A 27 0.65 -15.90 -3.94
N PRO A 28 1.86 -15.38 -4.27
CA PRO A 28 3.17 -15.65 -3.67
C PRO A 28 3.57 -14.68 -2.54
N PHE A 29 2.76 -13.65 -2.25
CA PHE A 29 3.19 -12.51 -1.44
C PHE A 29 2.82 -12.58 0.03
N GLY A 30 2.07 -13.61 0.45
CA GLY A 30 1.52 -13.73 1.79
C GLY A 30 0.42 -12.72 2.10
N ASN A 31 -0.17 -12.08 1.09
CA ASN A 31 -1.20 -11.05 1.27
C ASN A 31 -2.47 -11.42 0.48
N ARG A 32 -3.63 -11.08 1.05
CA ARG A 32 -4.95 -11.33 0.47
C ARG A 32 -5.85 -10.09 0.51
N ARG A 33 -6.88 -10.06 -0.33
CA ARG A 33 -7.98 -9.07 -0.24
C ARG A 33 -9.34 -9.69 -0.52
N LEU A 34 -10.38 -9.08 0.04
CA LEU A 34 -11.78 -9.48 -0.19
C LEU A 34 -12.26 -9.09 -1.59
N MET A 35 -12.99 -10.02 -2.20
CA MET A 35 -13.65 -9.92 -3.50
C MET A 35 -15.16 -10.13 -3.35
N HIS A 36 -15.93 -9.43 -4.18
CA HIS A 36 -17.34 -9.72 -4.40
C HIS A 36 -17.52 -10.38 -5.75
N CYS A 37 -18.02 -11.61 -5.74
CA CYS A 37 -18.34 -12.37 -6.94
C CYS A 37 -19.85 -12.41 -7.14
N GLN A 38 -20.31 -12.09 -8.34
CA GLN A 38 -21.72 -12.15 -8.73
C GLN A 38 -21.87 -12.91 -10.04
N ASN A 39 -23.01 -13.56 -10.25
CA ASN A 39 -23.30 -14.22 -11.53
C ASN A 39 -23.32 -13.20 -12.67
N ALA A 40 -22.73 -13.53 -13.82
CA ALA A 40 -22.66 -12.62 -14.96
C ALA A 40 -24.06 -12.18 -15.43
N THR A 41 -25.07 -13.06 -15.31
CA THR A 41 -26.47 -12.77 -15.65
C THR A 41 -27.16 -11.80 -14.69
N SER A 42 -26.73 -11.74 -13.43
CA SER A 42 -27.24 -10.78 -12.44
C SER A 42 -26.47 -9.46 -12.43
N SER A 43 -25.38 -9.35 -13.20
CA SER A 43 -24.61 -8.12 -13.32
C SER A 43 -25.44 -7.07 -14.07
N PRO A 44 -25.95 -6.01 -13.41
CA PRO A 44 -26.65 -4.95 -14.11
C PRO A 44 -25.65 -4.31 -15.06
N HIS A 45 -25.98 -4.38 -16.34
CA HIS A 45 -25.28 -3.83 -17.49
C HIS A 45 -24.53 -2.53 -17.10
N ARG A 46 -23.24 -2.64 -16.75
CA ARG A 46 -22.39 -1.48 -16.52
C ARG A 46 -21.96 -1.02 -17.91
N PRO A 47 -22.47 0.10 -18.45
CA PRO A 47 -21.96 0.60 -19.71
C PRO A 47 -20.46 0.82 -19.53
N LYS A 48 -19.67 0.31 -20.49
CA LYS A 48 -18.21 0.49 -20.55
C LYS A 48 -17.89 1.95 -20.22
N PRO A 49 -16.94 2.25 -19.32
CA PRO A 49 -16.57 3.62 -19.03
C PRO A 49 -15.90 4.19 -20.29
N HIS A 50 -16.69 4.81 -21.15
CA HIS A 50 -16.18 5.81 -22.06
C HIS A 50 -15.63 6.92 -21.16
N HIS A 51 -14.30 7.02 -21.07
CA HIS A 51 -13.60 8.17 -20.52
C HIS A 51 -13.98 9.41 -21.34
N LYS A 52 -15.15 9.99 -21.06
CA LYS A 52 -15.47 11.36 -21.44
C LYS A 52 -14.89 12.23 -20.34
N PHE A 53 -13.71 12.77 -20.63
CA PHE A 53 -13.15 13.92 -19.94
C PHE A 53 -14.19 15.05 -19.97
N ARG A 54 -15.01 15.15 -18.92
CA ARG A 54 -16.06 16.18 -18.82
C ARG A 54 -15.41 17.43 -18.22
N ARG A 55 -15.04 18.38 -19.10
CA ARG A 55 -14.81 19.76 -18.70
C ARG A 55 -16.15 20.34 -18.20
N ILE A 56 -16.11 20.90 -17.00
CA ILE A 56 -17.25 21.46 -16.26
C ILE A 56 -17.68 22.80 -16.89
N PRO A 57 -18.97 23.05 -17.15
CA PRO A 57 -19.52 24.41 -17.27
C PRO A 57 -20.16 24.88 -15.93
N PRO A 58 -20.27 26.21 -15.71
CA PRO A 58 -20.64 26.82 -14.42
C PRO A 58 -22.16 26.79 -14.14
N PRO A 59 -22.62 27.15 -12.92
CA PRO A 59 -23.97 26.88 -12.45
C PRO A 59 -24.95 27.99 -12.82
N GLN A 60 -26.14 27.62 -13.32
CA GLN A 60 -27.30 28.52 -13.44
C GLN A 60 -28.57 27.78 -12.96
N GLN A 61 -29.44 28.56 -12.35
CA GLN A 61 -30.48 28.23 -11.37
C GLN A 61 -31.78 27.59 -11.93
N GLN A 62 -32.45 26.86 -11.03
CA GLN A 62 -33.90 26.79 -10.76
C GLN A 62 -34.91 26.87 -11.92
N TYR A 63 -35.83 25.89 -11.98
CA TYR A 63 -37.26 26.21 -11.87
C TYR A 63 -38.11 24.98 -11.47
N GLN A 64 -38.93 25.20 -10.44
CA GLN A 64 -39.97 24.31 -9.89
C GLN A 64 -41.22 24.39 -10.77
N GLY A 65 -41.94 23.29 -10.96
CA GLY A 65 -43.20 23.29 -11.72
C GLY A 65 -44.08 22.09 -11.40
N ASP A 66 -44.76 22.17 -10.27
CA ASP A 66 -45.90 21.32 -9.89
C ASP A 66 -47.07 21.49 -10.87
N LEU A 67 -47.75 20.38 -11.21
CA LEU A 67 -49.20 20.32 -11.49
C LEU A 67 -49.65 18.86 -11.64
N ASN A 68 -50.16 18.28 -10.55
CA ASN A 68 -51.05 17.11 -10.55
C ASN A 68 -52.51 17.58 -10.48
N PRO A 69 -53.43 16.87 -11.17
CA PRO A 69 -54.77 16.66 -10.61
C PRO A 69 -55.25 15.18 -10.72
N PHE A 70 -55.37 14.52 -9.55
CA PHE A 70 -56.29 13.44 -9.05
C PHE A 70 -57.05 12.47 -10.03
N PRO A 71 -57.51 11.25 -9.60
CA PRO A 71 -57.89 10.87 -8.24
C PRO A 71 -57.46 9.48 -7.71
N VAL A 72 -57.67 9.37 -6.39
CA VAL A 72 -57.50 8.24 -5.49
C VAL A 72 -58.37 7.04 -5.89
N ALA A 73 -57.75 5.87 -6.03
CA ALA A 73 -58.40 4.58 -5.82
C ALA A 73 -57.66 3.88 -4.67
N SER A 74 -58.38 3.71 -3.58
CA SER A 74 -58.04 2.93 -2.41
C SER A 74 -57.92 1.46 -2.75
N ASP A 75 -56.79 0.84 -2.41
CA ASP A 75 -56.80 -0.56 -2.01
C ASP A 75 -55.98 -0.74 -0.74
N GLU A 76 -56.68 -1.30 0.23
CA GLU A 76 -56.30 -1.58 1.59
C GLU A 76 -55.53 -2.91 1.65
N SER A 77 -54.66 -3.03 2.66
CA SER A 77 -54.11 -4.28 3.19
C SER A 77 -52.92 -4.91 2.44
N SER A 78 -51.72 -4.70 2.97
CA SER A 78 -50.90 -5.81 3.49
C SER A 78 -49.65 -5.26 4.21
N GLN A 79 -49.60 -5.37 5.53
CA GLN A 79 -48.37 -5.25 6.33
C GLN A 79 -47.27 -6.13 5.72
N ARG A 80 -46.27 -5.51 5.07
CA ARG A 80 -45.01 -6.17 4.74
C ARG A 80 -44.00 -5.80 5.83
N PRO A 81 -43.33 -6.76 6.49
CA PRO A 81 -42.25 -6.48 7.44
C PRO A 81 -41.16 -5.60 6.78
N PRO A 82 -40.42 -4.78 7.54
CA PRO A 82 -39.25 -4.09 7.01
C PRO A 82 -38.33 -5.13 6.39
N LEU A 83 -38.10 -5.04 5.07
CA LEU A 83 -37.13 -5.89 4.41
C LEU A 83 -35.78 -5.71 5.10
N PRO A 84 -35.04 -6.80 5.42
CA PRO A 84 -33.64 -6.66 5.75
C PRO A 84 -32.94 -5.85 4.64
N PRO A 85 -31.93 -5.04 4.96
CA PRO A 85 -31.18 -4.31 3.93
C PRO A 85 -30.80 -5.32 2.84
N PRO A 86 -30.89 -4.96 1.55
CA PRO A 86 -30.67 -5.90 0.46
C PRO A 86 -29.24 -6.43 0.57
N SER A 87 -29.07 -7.54 1.27
CA SER A 87 -27.97 -8.45 1.06
C SER A 87 -28.20 -8.95 -0.34
N THR A 88 -27.54 -8.31 -1.28
CA THR A 88 -27.37 -8.67 -2.69
C THR A 88 -27.29 -10.20 -2.81
N ILE A 89 -28.45 -10.80 -3.05
CA ILE A 89 -28.64 -12.24 -3.13
C ILE A 89 -27.78 -12.72 -4.32
N GLY A 90 -26.63 -13.33 -4.01
CA GLY A 90 -25.66 -13.81 -5.00
C GLY A 90 -24.25 -13.26 -4.87
N GLU A 91 -23.97 -12.34 -3.93
CA GLU A 91 -22.59 -11.93 -3.63
C GLU A 91 -21.94 -12.94 -2.66
N THR A 92 -21.08 -13.81 -3.18
CA THR A 92 -20.25 -14.67 -2.35
C THR A 92 -18.95 -13.95 -2.00
N PRO A 93 -18.61 -13.79 -0.71
CA PRO A 93 -17.32 -13.24 -0.32
C PRO A 93 -16.23 -14.24 -0.72
N ALA A 94 -15.30 -13.79 -1.54
CA ALA A 94 -14.16 -14.58 -2.00
C ALA A 94 -12.85 -13.86 -1.65
N TRP A 95 -11.76 -14.63 -1.62
CA TRP A 95 -10.42 -14.10 -1.37
C TRP A 95 -9.58 -14.23 -2.63
N GLU A 96 -8.82 -13.18 -2.95
CA GLU A 96 -7.77 -13.25 -3.96
C GLU A 96 -6.43 -12.81 -3.40
N SER A 97 -5.36 -13.24 -4.07
CA SER A 97 -4.03 -12.75 -3.79
C SER A 97 -3.90 -11.29 -4.25
N CYS A 98 -3.21 -10.49 -3.43
CA CYS A 98 -2.95 -9.10 -3.74
C CYS A 98 -1.45 -8.81 -3.70
N GLY A 99 -1.08 -7.59 -4.09
CA GLY A 99 0.31 -7.17 -4.21
C GLY A 99 1.06 -7.11 -2.87
N ARG A 100 2.34 -6.76 -2.96
CA ARG A 100 3.19 -6.50 -1.79
C ARG A 100 2.72 -5.25 -1.06
N ILE A 101 2.72 -5.30 0.27
CA ILE A 101 2.39 -4.17 1.13
C ILE A 101 3.65 -3.31 1.30
N VAL A 102 3.75 -2.25 0.49
CA VAL A 102 4.94 -1.39 0.36
C VAL A 102 5.39 -0.76 1.69
N SER A 103 4.46 -0.44 2.59
CA SER A 103 4.81 0.16 3.88
C SER A 103 5.63 -0.78 4.77
N GLN A 104 5.35 -2.08 4.70
CA GLN A 104 6.03 -3.09 5.52
C GLN A 104 7.42 -3.40 4.96
N GLU A 105 7.54 -3.63 3.64
CA GLU A 105 8.84 -3.89 3.01
C GLU A 105 9.83 -2.73 3.16
N ARG A 106 9.32 -1.48 3.23
CA ARG A 106 10.17 -0.31 3.44
C ARG A 106 10.86 -0.32 4.81
N ALA A 107 10.18 -0.79 5.85
CA ALA A 107 10.77 -0.87 7.18
C ALA A 107 11.95 -1.85 7.21
N ASP A 108 11.74 -3.05 6.68
CA ASP A 108 12.78 -4.09 6.57
C ASP A 108 13.97 -3.62 5.72
N PHE A 109 13.71 -2.88 4.64
CA PHE A 109 14.75 -2.29 3.82
C PHE A 109 15.61 -1.28 4.59
N TYR A 110 14.98 -0.40 5.38
CA TYR A 110 15.72 0.59 6.18
C TYR A 110 16.55 -0.05 7.28
N GLU A 111 16.09 -1.15 7.88
CA GLU A 111 16.87 -1.94 8.83
C GLU A 111 18.17 -2.45 8.19
N PHE A 112 18.05 -3.05 7.02
CA PHE A 112 19.22 -3.54 6.27
C PHE A 112 20.19 -2.41 5.90
N VAL A 113 19.67 -1.28 5.40
CA VAL A 113 20.49 -0.11 5.05
C VAL A 113 21.20 0.45 6.29
N ALA A 114 20.49 0.59 7.42
CA ALA A 114 21.06 1.10 8.66
C ALA A 114 22.20 0.21 9.16
N CYS A 115 22.03 -1.12 9.14
CA CYS A 115 23.09 -2.07 9.50
C CYS A 115 24.34 -1.90 8.63
N ASN A 116 24.19 -1.81 7.31
CA ASN A 116 25.32 -1.60 6.41
C ASN A 116 26.01 -0.25 6.62
N LEU A 117 25.24 0.82 6.88
CA LEU A 117 25.79 2.14 7.22
C LEU A 117 26.59 2.11 8.51
N LEU A 118 26.14 1.38 9.55
CA LEU A 118 26.90 1.22 10.78
C LEU A 118 28.25 0.53 10.55
N PHE A 119 28.29 -0.52 9.74
CA PHE A 119 29.55 -1.18 9.37
C PHE A 119 30.46 -0.25 8.56
N ALA A 120 29.91 0.50 7.61
CA ALA A 120 30.67 1.46 6.81
C ALA A 120 31.29 2.56 7.70
N ILE A 121 30.51 3.13 8.61
CA ILE A 121 30.99 4.13 9.58
C ILE A 121 32.07 3.54 10.47
N GLY A 122 31.87 2.34 11.01
CA GLY A 122 32.87 1.64 11.82
C GLY A 122 34.19 1.44 11.07
N ALA A 123 34.14 0.98 9.81
CA ALA A 123 35.31 0.81 8.97
C ALA A 123 36.04 2.15 8.71
N ILE A 124 35.29 3.20 8.38
CA ILE A 124 35.83 4.55 8.17
C ILE A 124 36.51 5.06 9.45
N LEU A 125 35.88 4.90 10.61
CA LEU A 125 36.46 5.30 11.90
C LEU A 125 37.76 4.57 12.19
N VAL A 126 37.81 3.26 11.98
CA VAL A 126 39.04 2.47 12.17
C VAL A 126 40.14 2.97 11.23
N VAL A 127 39.84 3.18 9.96
CA VAL A 127 40.80 3.70 8.97
C VAL A 127 41.27 5.10 9.35
N TYR A 128 40.37 5.97 9.78
CA TYR A 128 40.66 7.34 10.21
C TYR A 128 41.55 7.38 11.45
N ILE A 129 41.25 6.56 12.47
CA ILE A 129 42.09 6.45 13.67
C ILE A 129 43.47 5.93 13.27
N ARG A 130 43.53 4.89 12.44
CA ARG A 130 44.79 4.28 12.02
C ARG A 130 45.61 5.20 11.11
N SER A 131 44.99 5.98 10.23
CA SER A 131 45.66 6.99 9.42
C SER A 131 46.23 8.09 10.30
N ARG A 132 45.43 8.64 11.22
CA ARG A 132 45.86 9.69 12.15
C ARG A 132 47.04 9.24 13.02
N ARG A 133 47.00 8.01 13.56
CA ARG A 133 48.12 7.44 14.31
C ARG A 133 49.40 7.34 13.47
N ARG A 134 49.28 6.93 12.20
CA ARG A 134 50.42 6.88 11.26
C ARG A 134 50.99 8.27 10.97
N HIS A 135 50.14 9.27 10.73
CA HIS A 135 50.59 10.66 10.50
C HIS A 135 51.30 11.25 11.73
N VAL A 136 50.81 10.99 12.95
CA VAL A 136 51.47 11.46 14.18
C VAL A 136 52.85 10.82 14.37
N MET A 137 53.00 9.53 14.07
CA MET A 137 54.30 8.85 14.16
C MET A 137 55.31 9.37 13.12
N GLN A 138 54.87 9.65 11.89
CA GLN A 138 55.70 10.28 10.86
C GLN A 138 56.17 11.68 11.29
N ALA A 139 55.27 12.48 11.87
CA ALA A 139 55.61 13.80 12.40
C ALA A 139 56.63 13.71 13.56
N ARG A 140 56.49 12.71 14.44
CA ARG A 140 57.46 12.43 15.52
C ARG A 140 58.83 12.03 14.98
N GLN A 141 58.90 11.20 13.95
CA GLN A 141 60.18 10.83 13.31
C GLN A 141 60.88 12.03 12.67
N LEU A 142 60.13 12.94 12.04
CA LEU A 142 60.68 14.17 11.50
C LEU A 142 61.22 15.09 12.62
N ALA A 143 60.44 15.28 13.69
CA ALA A 143 60.84 16.10 14.84
C ALA A 143 62.06 15.53 15.58
N ALA A 144 62.15 14.20 15.73
CA ALA A 144 63.30 13.54 16.36
C ALA A 144 64.61 13.76 15.58
N ARG A 145 64.54 13.81 14.24
CA ARG A 145 65.71 14.11 13.39
C ARG A 145 66.15 15.57 13.50
N ILE A 146 65.22 16.51 13.58
CA ILE A 146 65.53 17.94 13.74
C ILE A 146 66.09 18.22 15.16
N GLY A 147 65.57 17.55 16.19
CA GLY A 147 66.04 17.70 17.58
C GLY A 147 67.47 17.19 17.83
N LEU A 148 67.88 16.10 17.16
CA LEU A 148 69.23 15.54 17.27
C LEU A 148 70.32 16.45 16.68
N ILE A 149 70.03 17.16 15.58
CA ILE A 149 70.99 18.04 14.90
C ILE A 149 71.39 19.25 15.77
N ARG A 150 70.47 19.75 16.61
CA ARG A 150 70.72 20.92 17.46
C ARG A 150 71.56 20.61 18.71
N ASN A 151 71.70 19.34 19.11
CA ASN A 151 72.46 18.93 20.30
C ASN A 151 73.90 18.49 19.99
N SER A 152 74.26 18.25 18.73
CA SER A 152 75.62 17.87 18.30
C SER A 152 76.48 19.07 17.84
N GLY A 153 75.99 20.30 17.97
CA GLY A 153 76.67 21.53 17.54
C GLY A 153 77.13 22.45 18.68
N GLY A 154 77.34 21.92 19.90
CA GLY A 154 77.84 22.66 21.06
C GLY A 154 79.17 22.12 21.53
#